data_AF-A0A836H985-F1
#
_entry.id   AF-A0A836H985-F1
#
_cell.length_a   1.000
_cell.length_b   1.000
_cell.length_c   1.000
_cell.angle_alpha   90.00
_cell.angle_beta   90.00
_cell.angle_gamma   90.00
#
_symmetry.space_group_name_H-M   'P 1'
#
loop_
_entity.id
_entity.type
_entity.pdbx_description
1 polymer ?
#
loop_
_entity_poly.entity_id
_entity_poly.type
_entity_poly.pdbx_seq_one_letter_code
_entity_poly.pdbx_strand_id
1 'polypeptide(L)'
;MSTSKEAVDQSRKFGFKETREQYQQRKKQERHLKWMEKLSKEDLGKLHTELESLNRARFLAPQQNERKRLVHRMIRDLEATNNKEPEKEAPLTVSTPSTTDSDSDDDLFLAKGAVTSDEHRRLFVPRSILRKQEEKKPVEKTAQQLADEAEENLLAALHEDDDVDSFLDSLQ
;
A
#
# COMPACT_ATOMS: atom_id res chain seq x y z
N MET A 1 19.90 42.61 -6.85
CA MET A 1 20.17 41.59 -7.89
C MET A 1 20.69 40.34 -7.20
N SER A 2 20.00 39.20 -7.39
CA SER A 2 20.42 37.83 -7.08
C SER A 2 20.62 37.50 -5.58
N THR A 3 19.95 36.49 -5.00
CA THR A 3 20.20 35.06 -5.26
C THR A 3 18.94 34.19 -5.12
N SER A 4 18.21 34.02 -6.21
CA SER A 4 17.24 32.92 -6.38
C SER A 4 17.99 31.66 -6.83
N LYS A 5 18.65 30.94 -5.91
CA LYS A 5 19.36 29.67 -6.22
C LYS A 5 19.35 28.59 -5.12
N GLU A 6 18.47 28.67 -4.12
CA GLU A 6 18.45 27.68 -3.01
C GLU A 6 17.42 26.55 -3.16
N ALA A 7 16.75 26.42 -4.31
CA ALA A 7 15.73 25.39 -4.52
C ALA A 7 16.23 24.09 -5.21
N VAL A 8 17.49 24.01 -5.64
CA VAL A 8 17.89 22.98 -6.63
C VAL A 8 18.55 21.73 -6.04
N ASP A 9 19.03 21.71 -4.79
CA ASP A 9 19.88 20.58 -4.36
C ASP A 9 19.64 20.05 -2.94
N GLN A 10 18.40 20.09 -2.44
CA GLN A 10 18.05 19.36 -1.21
C GLN A 10 17.91 17.83 -1.44
N SER A 11 18.01 17.37 -2.69
CA SER A 11 17.88 15.95 -3.06
C SER A 11 19.15 15.13 -2.82
N ARG A 12 20.34 15.75 -2.75
CA ARG A 12 21.61 15.06 -2.63
C ARG A 12 22.17 15.19 -1.22
N LYS A 13 21.77 14.29 -0.32
CA LYS A 13 22.51 14.10 0.93
C LYS A 13 23.78 13.31 0.57
N PHE A 14 24.95 13.93 0.76
CA PHE A 14 26.26 13.29 0.60
C PHE A 14 26.63 12.83 -0.83
N GLY A 15 26.09 13.49 -1.87
CA GLY A 15 26.40 13.14 -3.28
C GLY A 15 25.63 11.92 -3.82
N PHE A 16 24.90 11.20 -2.98
CA PHE A 16 24.00 10.13 -3.39
C PHE A 16 22.67 10.70 -3.89
N LYS A 17 22.13 10.09 -4.95
CA LYS A 17 20.75 10.37 -5.38
C LYS A 17 19.79 9.78 -4.35
N GLU A 18 18.64 10.43 -4.17
CA GLU A 18 17.54 9.92 -3.36
C GLU A 18 17.17 8.49 -3.76
N THR A 19 17.02 7.60 -2.78
CA THR A 19 16.59 6.21 -3.02
C THR A 19 15.15 6.21 -3.56
N ARG A 20 14.79 5.22 -4.39
CA ARG A 20 13.42 5.07 -4.94
C ARG A 20 12.34 5.14 -3.87
N GLU A 21 12.59 4.55 -2.70
CA GLU A 21 11.67 4.56 -1.56
C GLU A 21 11.51 5.97 -0.96
N GLN A 22 12.62 6.66 -0.72
CA GLN A 22 12.62 8.05 -0.23
C GLN A 22 11.83 8.96 -1.19
N TYR A 23 12.04 8.80 -2.49
CA TYR A 23 11.30 9.53 -3.52
C TYR A 23 9.78 9.26 -3.44
N GLN A 24 9.38 7.99 -3.29
CA GLN A 24 7.97 7.64 -3.17
C GLN A 24 7.34 8.17 -1.89
N GLN A 25 8.06 8.11 -0.76
CA GLN A 25 7.63 8.66 0.52
C GLN A 25 7.44 10.18 0.43
N ARG A 26 8.42 10.92 -0.10
CA ARG A 26 8.29 12.36 -0.32
C ARG A 26 7.09 12.69 -1.19
N LYS A 27 6.90 11.96 -2.29
CA LYS A 27 5.76 12.17 -3.19
C LYS A 27 4.41 11.88 -2.51
N LYS A 28 4.36 10.88 -1.63
CA LYS A 28 3.17 10.57 -0.82
C LYS A 28 2.89 11.70 0.19
N GLN A 29 3.92 12.17 0.89
CA GLN A 29 3.82 13.29 1.82
C GLN A 29 3.39 14.58 1.12
N GLU A 30 3.99 14.91 -0.03
CA GLU A 30 3.64 16.09 -0.82
C GLU A 30 2.16 16.04 -1.28
N ARG A 31 1.70 14.87 -1.78
CA ARG A 31 0.29 14.68 -2.13
C ARG A 31 -0.63 14.84 -0.92
N HIS A 32 -0.21 14.33 0.24
CA HIS A 32 -0.98 14.46 1.47
C HIS A 32 -1.04 15.92 1.94
N LEU A 33 0.07 16.66 1.92
CA LEU A 33 0.10 18.08 2.25
C LEU A 33 -0.79 18.90 1.32
N LYS A 34 -0.70 18.66 0.01
CA LYS A 34 -1.59 19.29 -0.99
C LYS A 34 -3.06 18.97 -0.76
N TRP A 35 -3.36 17.76 -0.26
CA TRP A 35 -4.71 17.38 0.09
C TRP A 35 -5.19 18.12 1.34
N MET A 36 -4.39 18.15 2.41
CA MET A 36 -4.70 18.88 3.64
C MET A 36 -4.88 20.38 3.38
N GLU A 37 -4.04 20.99 2.53
CA GLU A 37 -4.17 22.39 2.13
C GLU A 37 -5.46 22.67 1.34
N LYS A 38 -5.97 21.69 0.60
CA LYS A 38 -7.28 21.81 -0.05
C LYS A 38 -8.40 21.68 0.97
N LEU A 39 -8.31 20.71 1.87
CA LEU A 39 -9.31 20.52 2.93
C LEU A 39 -9.44 21.75 3.82
N SER A 40 -8.33 22.43 4.17
CA SER A 40 -8.36 23.60 5.04
C SER A 40 -9.07 24.82 4.46
N LYS A 41 -9.25 24.88 3.13
CA LYS A 41 -9.96 25.96 2.43
C LYS A 41 -11.44 25.66 2.23
N GLU A 42 -11.83 24.40 2.41
CA GLU A 42 -13.18 23.95 2.11
C GLU A 42 -14.09 24.05 3.34
N ASP A 43 -15.37 24.30 3.10
CA ASP A 43 -16.38 24.40 4.15
C ASP A 43 -17.19 23.10 4.21
N LEU A 44 -17.22 22.47 5.39
CA LEU A 44 -17.97 21.25 5.66
C LEU A 44 -19.45 21.39 5.29
N GLY A 45 -20.08 22.54 5.57
CA GLY A 45 -21.49 22.75 5.27
C GLY A 45 -21.76 22.72 3.76
N LYS A 46 -20.91 23.38 2.97
CA LYS A 46 -21.02 23.39 1.51
C LYS A 46 -20.84 21.99 0.92
N LEU A 47 -19.87 21.23 1.42
CA LEU A 47 -19.63 19.87 0.97
C LEU A 47 -20.82 18.94 1.24
N HIS A 48 -21.44 19.05 2.41
CA HIS A 48 -22.67 18.29 2.74
C HIS A 48 -23.82 18.64 1.80
N THR A 49 -24.08 19.92 1.55
CA THR A 49 -25.12 20.34 0.59
C THR A 49 -24.85 19.84 -0.83
N GLU A 50 -23.60 19.85 -1.28
CA GLU A 50 -23.21 19.31 -2.58
C GLU A 50 -23.45 17.79 -2.63
N LEU A 51 -23.02 17.06 -1.59
CA LEU A 51 -23.21 15.61 -1.51
C LEU A 51 -24.70 15.23 -1.56
N GLU A 52 -25.55 15.96 -0.83
CA GLU A 52 -27.00 15.78 -0.86
C GLU A 52 -27.57 16.06 -2.25
N SER A 53 -27.12 17.13 -2.92
CA SER A 53 -27.54 17.44 -4.29
C SER A 53 -27.19 16.33 -5.28
N LEU A 54 -25.98 15.77 -5.16
CA LEU A 54 -25.49 14.66 -5.99
C LEU A 54 -26.21 13.35 -5.66
N ASN A 55 -26.63 13.14 -4.40
CA ASN A 55 -27.42 11.98 -3.99
C ASN A 55 -28.87 12.05 -4.49
N ARG A 56 -29.44 13.25 -4.55
CA ARG A 56 -30.82 13.46 -5.02
C ARG A 56 -30.96 13.26 -6.53
N ALA A 57 -29.89 13.46 -7.28
CA ALA A 57 -29.88 13.26 -8.73
C ALA A 57 -30.10 11.78 -9.08
N ARG A 58 -31.06 11.50 -9.97
CA ARG A 58 -31.37 10.13 -10.43
C ARG A 58 -30.28 9.54 -11.33
N PHE A 59 -29.55 10.38 -12.05
CA PHE A 59 -28.47 9.98 -12.95
C PHE A 59 -27.31 10.95 -12.79
N LEU A 60 -26.09 10.40 -12.71
CA LEU A 60 -24.85 11.15 -12.61
C LEU A 60 -23.94 10.78 -13.77
N ALA A 61 -23.39 11.79 -14.43
CA ALA A 61 -22.32 11.58 -15.39
C ALA A 61 -21.08 10.97 -14.70
N PRO A 62 -20.20 10.26 -15.43
CA PRO A 62 -18.97 9.69 -14.85
C PRO A 62 -18.14 10.70 -14.05
N GLN A 63 -17.99 11.92 -14.57
CA GLN A 63 -17.30 13.01 -13.88
C GLN A 63 -17.99 13.44 -12.56
N GLN A 64 -19.33 13.41 -12.53
CA GLN A 64 -20.09 13.72 -11.31
C GLN A 64 -19.98 12.60 -10.28
N ASN A 65 -19.84 11.34 -10.70
CA ASN A 65 -19.54 10.22 -9.81
C ASN A 65 -18.14 10.36 -9.18
N GLU A 66 -17.14 10.77 -9.95
CA GLU A 66 -15.81 11.08 -9.40
C GLU A 66 -15.87 12.25 -8.42
N ARG A 67 -16.61 13.31 -8.76
CA ARG A 67 -16.86 14.46 -7.87
C ARG A 67 -17.51 14.00 -6.57
N LYS A 68 -18.57 13.20 -6.63
CA LYS A 68 -19.25 12.61 -5.47
C LYS A 68 -18.30 11.81 -4.58
N ARG A 69 -17.45 10.96 -5.18
CA ARG A 69 -16.43 10.19 -4.44
C ARG A 69 -15.43 11.10 -3.73
N LEU A 70 -15.01 12.19 -4.40
CA LEU A 70 -14.07 13.15 -3.83
C LEU A 70 -14.71 13.92 -2.68
N VAL A 71 -15.91 14.47 -2.87
CA VAL A 71 -16.67 15.19 -1.83
C VAL A 71 -16.90 14.30 -0.62
N HIS A 72 -17.32 13.05 -0.82
CA HIS A 72 -17.49 12.08 0.27
C HIS A 72 -16.19 11.75 1.00
N ARG A 73 -15.04 11.77 0.32
CA ARG A 73 -13.73 11.64 0.96
C ARG A 73 -13.36 12.92 1.74
N MET A 74 -13.59 14.10 1.17
CA MET A 74 -13.31 15.38 1.84
C MET A 74 -14.08 15.51 3.15
N ILE A 75 -15.37 15.16 3.14
CA ILE A 75 -16.22 15.16 4.34
C ILE A 75 -15.63 14.23 5.41
N ARG A 76 -15.37 12.96 5.06
CA ARG A 76 -14.78 11.99 6.01
C ARG A 76 -13.44 12.45 6.59
N ASP A 77 -12.57 12.98 5.74
CA ASP A 77 -11.25 13.44 6.18
C ASP A 77 -11.36 14.69 7.08
N LEU A 78 -12.27 15.62 6.78
CA LEU A 78 -12.55 16.80 7.61
C LEU A 78 -13.22 16.43 8.95
N GLU A 79 -14.19 15.52 8.93
CA GLU A 79 -14.82 14.99 10.15
C GLU A 79 -13.81 14.26 11.02
N ALA A 80 -12.92 13.46 10.42
CA ALA A 80 -11.83 12.80 11.15
C ALA A 80 -10.84 13.79 11.78
N THR A 81 -10.60 14.96 11.16
CA THR A 81 -9.79 16.02 11.77
C THR A 81 -10.52 16.76 12.88
N ASN A 82 -11.84 16.95 12.77
CA ASN A 82 -12.63 17.67 13.77
C ASN A 82 -12.92 16.82 15.01
N ASN A 83 -13.12 15.52 14.84
CA ASN A 83 -13.30 14.56 15.94
C ASN A 83 -12.00 14.29 16.72
N LYS A 84 -10.85 14.63 16.14
CA LYS A 84 -9.59 14.76 16.89
C LYS A 84 -9.57 16.12 17.56
N GLU A 85 -10.39 16.30 18.59
CA GLU A 85 -10.21 17.39 19.55
C GLU A 85 -8.73 17.41 19.99
N PRO A 86 -8.13 18.59 20.22
CA PRO A 86 -6.79 18.66 20.79
C PRO A 86 -6.85 18.06 22.18
N GLU A 87 -6.43 16.80 22.33
CA GLU A 87 -6.07 16.26 23.63
C GLU A 87 -5.12 17.25 24.29
N LYS A 88 -5.61 17.88 25.36
CA LYS A 88 -4.84 18.75 26.24
C LYS A 88 -3.51 18.06 26.52
N GLU A 89 -2.42 18.80 26.32
CA GLU A 89 -1.06 18.42 26.63
C GLU A 89 -0.99 17.65 27.96
N ALA A 90 -0.81 16.33 27.88
CA ALA A 90 -0.27 15.55 28.98
C ALA A 90 1.25 15.48 28.78
N PRO A 91 2.07 15.81 29.80
CA PRO A 91 3.50 15.97 29.62
C PRO A 91 4.16 14.64 29.23
N LEU A 92 4.92 14.69 28.13
CA LEU A 92 5.81 13.65 27.65
C LEU A 92 6.75 13.18 28.77
N THR A 93 6.51 11.99 29.32
CA THR A 93 7.54 11.24 30.04
C THR A 93 8.45 10.58 29.02
N VAL A 94 9.66 11.13 28.91
CA VAL A 94 10.79 10.60 28.15
C VAL A 94 11.07 9.16 28.61
N SER A 95 10.93 8.19 27.70
CA SER A 95 11.48 6.85 27.87
C SER A 95 12.60 6.66 26.85
N THR A 96 13.80 6.43 27.37
CA THR A 96 15.05 6.24 26.65
C THR A 96 15.06 4.96 25.82
N PRO A 97 15.61 4.95 24.59
CA PRO A 97 15.89 3.69 23.91
C PRO A 97 17.15 3.02 24.47
N SER A 98 16.98 1.76 24.87
CA SER A 98 18.03 0.83 25.28
C SER A 98 18.82 0.33 24.07
N THR A 99 20.14 0.47 24.13
CA THR A 99 21.13 -0.03 23.16
C THR A 99 21.28 -1.54 23.27
N THR A 100 21.23 -2.25 22.15
CA THR A 100 21.82 -3.59 22.03
C THR A 100 22.49 -3.72 20.67
N ASP A 101 23.83 -3.77 20.72
CA ASP A 101 24.72 -4.25 19.66
C ASP A 101 24.46 -5.74 19.38
N SER A 102 24.49 -6.14 18.12
CA SER A 102 24.77 -7.52 17.75
C SER A 102 25.47 -7.55 16.40
N ASP A 103 26.70 -8.05 16.45
CA ASP A 103 27.71 -8.14 15.40
C ASP A 103 27.71 -9.53 14.74
N SER A 104 28.34 -9.60 13.56
CA SER A 104 28.96 -10.77 12.93
C SER A 104 28.19 -11.54 11.84
N ASP A 105 28.60 -11.24 10.60
CA ASP A 105 28.97 -12.08 9.45
C ASP A 105 28.30 -13.44 9.21
N ASP A 106 27.87 -13.65 7.95
CA ASP A 106 28.40 -14.76 7.15
C ASP A 106 28.26 -14.52 5.64
N ASP A 107 29.38 -14.72 4.94
CA ASP A 107 29.65 -14.47 3.53
C ASP A 107 29.54 -15.81 2.77
N LEU A 108 28.68 -15.93 1.74
CA LEU A 108 28.66 -17.13 0.88
C LEU A 108 28.42 -16.78 -0.59
N PHE A 109 29.52 -16.73 -1.34
CA PHE A 109 29.55 -16.79 -2.80
C PHE A 109 29.18 -18.18 -3.31
N LEU A 110 28.24 -18.28 -4.26
CA LEU A 110 28.10 -19.49 -5.09
C LEU A 110 28.12 -19.16 -6.60
N ALA A 111 28.91 -19.96 -7.32
CA ALA A 111 29.33 -19.79 -8.69
C ALA A 111 28.40 -20.46 -9.73
N LYS A 112 28.23 -19.76 -10.86
CA LYS A 112 28.29 -20.18 -12.28
C LYS A 112 27.90 -21.62 -12.70
N GLY A 113 27.00 -21.70 -13.68
CA GLY A 113 26.79 -22.81 -14.64
C GLY A 113 25.29 -22.99 -14.95
N ALA A 114 24.78 -23.21 -16.16
CA ALA A 114 25.36 -23.60 -17.44
C ALA A 114 24.46 -23.16 -18.62
N VAL A 115 25.05 -23.27 -19.80
CA VAL A 115 24.60 -22.93 -21.15
C VAL A 115 23.49 -23.87 -21.65
N THR A 116 22.49 -23.33 -22.35
CA THR A 116 21.98 -23.95 -23.59
C THR A 116 21.63 -22.88 -24.62
N SER A 117 22.30 -22.98 -25.76
CA SER A 117 22.00 -22.32 -27.03
C SER A 117 20.70 -22.90 -27.59
N ASP A 118 19.77 -22.05 -28.05
CA ASP A 118 18.63 -22.49 -28.86
C ASP A 118 18.78 -21.89 -30.27
N GLU A 119 19.15 -22.75 -31.21
CA GLU A 119 19.53 -22.43 -32.57
C GLU A 119 18.33 -22.20 -33.51
N HIS A 120 17.10 -21.92 -33.06
CA HIS A 120 15.96 -21.89 -33.98
C HIS A 120 14.99 -20.69 -33.83
N ARG A 121 15.51 -19.45 -33.87
CA ARG A 121 14.63 -18.26 -33.95
C ARG A 121 15.01 -17.29 -35.07
N ARG A 122 14.84 -17.75 -36.30
CA ARG A 122 14.74 -16.87 -37.50
C ARG A 122 13.47 -17.15 -38.30
N LEU A 123 12.33 -17.25 -37.63
CA LEU A 123 11.02 -17.20 -38.29
C LEU A 123 10.28 -15.97 -37.79
N PHE A 124 10.04 -15.02 -38.69
CA PHE A 124 9.28 -13.81 -38.40
C PHE A 124 7.80 -14.15 -38.38
N VAL A 125 7.30 -14.55 -37.21
CA VAL A 125 5.87 -14.87 -37.01
C VAL A 125 5.15 -13.60 -36.57
N PRO A 126 4.14 -13.11 -37.32
CA PRO A 126 3.33 -11.97 -36.89
C PRO A 126 2.66 -12.23 -35.53
N ARG A 127 2.69 -11.22 -34.65
CA ARG A 127 2.17 -11.29 -33.27
C ARG A 127 0.70 -11.73 -33.17
N SER A 128 -0.09 -11.60 -34.24
CA SER A 128 -1.50 -11.98 -34.29
C SER A 128 -1.75 -13.48 -34.29
N ILE A 129 -0.74 -14.30 -34.63
CA ILE A 129 -0.89 -15.75 -34.81
C ILE A 129 -0.24 -16.54 -33.67
N LEU A 130 0.48 -15.88 -32.75
CA LEU A 130 0.96 -16.46 -31.51
C LEU A 130 -0.21 -16.66 -30.53
N ARG A 131 -1.07 -17.63 -30.81
CA ARG A 131 -1.94 -18.22 -29.77
C ARG A 131 -1.06 -19.11 -28.90
N LYS A 132 -0.74 -18.64 -27.69
CA LYS A 132 -0.17 -19.48 -26.64
C LYS A 132 -1.23 -20.52 -26.28
N GLN A 133 -0.99 -21.80 -26.56
CA GLN A 133 -1.58 -22.83 -25.72
C GLN A 133 -0.98 -22.62 -24.33
N GLU A 134 -1.81 -22.22 -23.37
CA GLU A 134 -1.45 -22.25 -21.96
C GLU A 134 -1.36 -23.71 -21.54
N GLU A 135 -0.21 -24.33 -21.79
CA GLU A 135 0.23 -25.44 -20.93
C GLU A 135 0.34 -24.85 -19.53
N LYS A 136 -0.62 -25.20 -18.66
CA LYS A 136 -0.56 -24.89 -17.24
C LYS A 136 0.69 -25.56 -16.68
N LYS A 137 1.76 -24.79 -16.54
CA LYS A 137 2.91 -25.19 -15.73
C LYS A 137 2.40 -25.42 -14.31
N PRO A 138 2.69 -26.55 -13.66
CA PRO A 138 2.50 -26.64 -12.23
C PRO A 138 3.33 -25.51 -11.61
N VAL A 139 2.70 -24.69 -10.79
CA VAL A 139 3.41 -23.67 -10.01
C VAL A 139 4.30 -24.47 -9.06
N GLU A 140 5.58 -24.56 -9.37
CA GLU A 140 6.58 -25.08 -8.45
C GLU A 140 6.63 -24.13 -7.26
N LYS A 141 5.90 -24.48 -6.19
CA LYS A 141 5.94 -23.74 -4.93
C LYS A 141 7.36 -23.82 -4.38
N THR A 142 7.95 -22.68 -4.06
CA THR A 142 9.22 -22.64 -3.32
C THR A 142 9.05 -23.35 -1.97
N ALA A 143 10.09 -24.02 -1.46
CA ALA A 143 10.03 -24.73 -0.17
C ALA A 143 9.49 -23.86 0.98
N GLN A 144 9.77 -22.55 0.92
CA GLN A 144 9.27 -21.56 1.87
C GLN A 144 7.76 -21.36 1.77
N GLN A 145 7.18 -21.29 0.56
CA GLN A 145 5.72 -21.21 0.37
C GLN A 145 5.00 -22.49 0.83
N LEU A 146 5.67 -23.63 0.71
CA LEU A 146 5.15 -24.92 1.17
C LEU A 146 5.15 -24.99 2.72
N ALA A 147 6.16 -24.41 3.36
CA ALA A 147 6.21 -24.27 4.81
C ALA A 147 5.16 -23.29 5.34
N ASP A 148 5.02 -22.12 4.69
CA ASP A 148 4.03 -21.10 5.06
C ASP A 148 2.58 -21.63 4.96
N GLU A 149 2.27 -22.39 3.89
CA GLU A 149 0.95 -23.01 3.70
C GLU A 149 0.70 -24.17 4.67
N ALA A 150 1.76 -24.86 5.11
CA ALA A 150 1.65 -25.88 6.16
C ALA A 150 1.39 -25.25 7.53
N GLU A 151 2.03 -24.12 7.85
CA GLU A 151 1.79 -23.36 9.07
C GLU A 151 0.35 -22.81 9.12
N GLU A 152 -0.13 -22.22 8.02
CA GLU A 152 -1.50 -21.70 7.92
C GLU A 152 -2.54 -22.82 8.15
N ASN A 153 -2.34 -24.00 7.56
CA ASN A 153 -3.24 -25.14 7.77
C ASN A 153 -3.23 -25.66 9.22
N LEU A 154 -2.07 -25.67 9.90
CA LEU A 154 -1.99 -26.06 11.31
C LEU A 154 -2.69 -25.05 12.22
N LEU A 155 -2.59 -23.75 11.92
CA LEU A 155 -3.29 -22.69 12.66
C LEU A 155 -4.80 -22.67 12.39
N ALA A 156 -5.23 -23.05 11.18
CA ALA A 156 -6.64 -23.16 10.83
C ALA A 156 -7.33 -24.35 11.53
N ALA A 157 -6.64 -25.47 11.68
CA ALA A 157 -7.14 -26.65 12.40
C ALA A 157 -7.36 -26.43 13.92
N LEU A 158 -6.85 -25.32 14.48
CA LEU A 158 -7.08 -24.91 15.87
C LEU A 158 -8.35 -24.07 16.08
N HIS A 159 -9.07 -23.71 15.01
CA HIS A 159 -10.27 -22.85 15.07
C HIS A 159 -11.60 -23.60 14.83
N GLU A 160 -11.62 -24.94 14.83
CA GLU A 160 -12.85 -25.73 14.68
C GLU A 160 -13.52 -26.12 16.03
N ASP A 161 -13.32 -25.35 17.10
CA ASP A 161 -13.98 -25.56 18.40
C ASP A 161 -15.24 -24.68 18.60
N ASP A 162 -16.01 -24.44 17.53
CA ASP A 162 -17.39 -23.90 17.63
C ASP A 162 -18.46 -25.02 17.74
N ASP A 163 -18.05 -26.27 18.03
CA ASP A 163 -18.95 -27.41 18.27
C ASP A 163 -19.55 -27.45 19.69
N VAL A 164 -19.23 -26.48 20.55
CA VAL A 164 -19.78 -26.40 21.91
C VAL A 164 -21.30 -26.14 21.88
N ASP A 165 -21.77 -25.30 20.96
CA ASP A 165 -23.20 -25.00 20.82
C ASP A 165 -23.98 -26.18 20.22
N SER A 166 -23.36 -26.94 19.29
CA SER A 166 -23.97 -28.15 18.74
C SER A 166 -24.02 -29.31 19.75
N PHE A 167 -23.09 -29.38 20.70
CA PHE A 167 -23.13 -30.35 21.80
C PHE A 167 -24.24 -30.03 22.80
N LEU A 168 -24.45 -28.74 23.14
CA LEU A 168 -25.49 -28.32 24.08
C LEU A 168 -26.90 -28.56 23.53
N ASP A 169 -27.12 -28.37 22.22
CA ASP A 169 -28.40 -28.65 21.56
C ASP A 169 -28.74 -30.15 21.49
N SER A 170 -27.74 -31.04 21.63
CA SER A 170 -27.93 -32.50 21.63
C SER A 170 -28.40 -33.05 22.99
N LEU A 171 -28.40 -32.25 24.05
CA LEU A 171 -28.75 -32.65 25.42
C LEU A 171 -30.23 -32.41 25.79
N GLN A 172 -31.06 -31.96 24.83
CA GLN A 172 -32.51 -31.79 25.00
C GLN A 172 -33.33 -33.00 24.53
#